data_AF-S6THW1-F1
#
_entry.id   AF-S6THW1-F1
#
_cell.length_a   1.000
_cell.length_b   1.000
_cell.length_c   1.000
_cell.angle_alpha   90.00
_cell.angle_beta   90.00
_cell.angle_gamma   90.00
#
_symmetry.space_group_name_H-M   'P 1'
#
loop_
_entity.id
_entity.type
_entity.pdbx_description
1 polymer ?
#
loop_
_entity_poly.entity_id
_entity_poly.type
_entity_poly.pdbx_seq_one_letter_code
_entity_poly.pdbx_strand_id
1 'polypeptide(L)'
;NVDRIEDQLLSQRLSNNRSELGAIRRVLVRLQRLLALEPGSLMRLLHRPPQWLREQDAQALRQSVEESSLVINDLTALGERIKLLQEEIAANLNEQSSRTLFTLTVVTVLALPINIVAGFFGMNVGGVPLSTDPEGFWILVALVATFTLVAGRWAFRKRGDY
;
A
#
# COMPACT_ATOMS: atom_id res chain seq x y z
N ASN A 1 12.54 20.38 6.63
CA ASN A 1 11.78 19.25 7.22
C ASN A 1 10.28 19.36 6.97
N VAL A 2 9.86 19.79 5.77
CA VAL A 2 8.45 19.87 5.40
C VAL A 2 8.02 18.54 4.76
N ASP A 3 8.84 18.01 3.86
CA ASP A 3 8.60 16.72 3.18
C ASP A 3 8.38 15.56 4.16
N ARG A 4 9.18 15.48 5.23
CA ARG A 4 9.03 14.42 6.24
C ARG A 4 7.73 14.54 7.05
N ILE A 5 7.26 15.77 7.25
CA ILE A 5 5.99 16.04 7.94
C ILE A 5 4.82 15.73 6.99
N GLU A 6 4.95 16.08 5.71
CA GLU A 6 3.99 15.76 4.65
C GLU A 6 3.83 14.24 4.48
N ASP A 7 4.94 13.49 4.41
CA ASP A 7 4.95 12.02 4.35
C ASP A 7 4.30 11.38 5.59
N GLN A 8 4.53 11.93 6.79
CA GLN A 8 3.90 11.46 8.02
C GLN A 8 2.39 11.74 8.05
N LEU A 9 1.96 12.90 7.54
CA LEU A 9 0.54 13.24 7.46
C LEU A 9 -0.19 12.39 6.40
N LEU A 10 0.45 12.14 5.25
CA LEU A 10 -0.09 11.29 4.19
C LEU A 10 -0.23 9.84 4.66
N SER A 11 0.79 9.28 5.32
CA SER A 11 0.75 7.92 5.86
C SER A 11 -0.29 7.76 6.98
N GLN A 12 -0.45 8.75 7.87
CA GLN A 12 -1.54 8.73 8.86
C GLN A 12 -2.93 8.76 8.21
N ARG A 13 -3.14 9.63 7.20
CA ARG A 13 -4.42 9.69 6.47
C ARG A 13 -4.75 8.37 5.78
N LEU A 14 -3.76 7.75 5.13
CA LEU A 14 -3.92 6.45 4.46
C LEU A 14 -4.28 5.33 5.46
N SER A 15 -3.65 5.31 6.64
CA SER A 15 -3.96 4.36 7.71
C SER A 15 -5.39 4.55 8.24
N ASN A 16 -5.80 5.79 8.51
CA ASN A 16 -7.16 6.10 8.95
C ASN A 16 -8.20 5.65 7.91
N ASN A 17 -8.01 6.03 6.64
CA ASN A 17 -8.92 5.66 5.55
C ASN A 17 -9.07 4.14 5.42
N ARG A 18 -7.98 3.37 5.57
CA ARG A 18 -8.03 1.89 5.57
C ARG A 18 -8.86 1.34 6.73
N SER A 19 -8.70 1.89 7.92
CA SER A 19 -9.43 1.44 9.10
C SER A 19 -10.94 1.76 9.00
N GLU A 20 -11.29 2.92 8.46
CA GLU A 20 -12.66 3.33 8.15
C GLU A 20 -13.28 2.42 7.09
N LEU A 21 -12.60 2.16 5.97
CA LEU A 21 -13.07 1.23 4.94
C LEU A 21 -13.28 -0.19 5.52
N GLY A 22 -12.39 -0.63 6.41
CA GLY A 22 -12.53 -1.89 7.12
C GLY A 22 -13.76 -1.92 8.04
N ALA A 23 -14.06 -0.81 8.72
CA ALA A 23 -15.25 -0.67 9.54
C ALA A 23 -16.53 -0.69 8.70
N ILE A 24 -16.57 0.07 7.61
CA ILE A 24 -17.69 0.11 6.66
C ILE A 24 -17.94 -1.30 6.11
N ARG A 25 -16.90 -1.99 5.62
CA ARG A 25 -17.02 -3.36 5.12
C ARG A 25 -17.64 -4.32 6.15
N ARG A 26 -17.23 -4.24 7.42
CA ARG A 26 -17.79 -5.07 8.49
C ARG A 26 -19.28 -4.80 8.73
N VAL A 27 -19.68 -3.53 8.72
CA VAL A 27 -21.10 -3.13 8.83
C VAL A 27 -21.88 -3.65 7.63
N LEU A 28 -21.33 -3.48 6.43
CA LEU A 28 -21.95 -3.86 5.17
C LEU A 28 -22.18 -5.38 5.10
N VAL A 29 -21.17 -6.18 5.44
CA VAL A 29 -21.30 -7.66 5.53
C VAL A 29 -22.30 -8.07 6.62
N ARG A 30 -22.35 -7.35 7.75
CA ARG A 30 -23.32 -7.64 8.81
C ARG A 30 -24.75 -7.35 8.35
N LEU A 31 -24.98 -6.21 7.68
CA LEU A 31 -26.27 -5.86 7.08
C LEU A 31 -26.67 -6.88 6.02
N GLN A 32 -25.75 -7.22 5.11
CA GLN A 32 -25.98 -8.24 4.09
C GLN A 32 -26.36 -9.59 4.71
N ARG A 33 -25.70 -10.01 5.80
CA ARG A 33 -26.02 -11.27 6.48
C ARG A 33 -27.38 -11.25 7.17
N LEU A 34 -27.76 -10.13 7.80
CA LEU A 34 -29.08 -9.98 8.42
C LEU A 34 -30.18 -9.96 7.34
N LEU A 35 -29.98 -9.17 6.29
CA LEU A 35 -30.90 -9.02 5.18
C LEU A 35 -30.99 -10.27 4.32
N ALA A 36 -29.92 -11.06 4.14
CA ALA A 36 -29.97 -12.29 3.35
C ALA A 36 -30.61 -13.48 4.08
N LEU A 37 -30.68 -13.43 5.41
CA LEU A 37 -31.25 -14.52 6.21
C LEU A 37 -32.79 -14.57 6.13
N GLU A 38 -33.44 -13.43 5.88
CA GLU A 38 -34.90 -13.28 5.80
C GLU A 38 -35.55 -13.69 4.46
N PRO A 39 -35.11 -13.21 3.29
CA PRO A 39 -35.78 -13.47 2.03
C PRO A 39 -35.62 -14.92 1.59
N GLY A 40 -34.55 -15.61 1.98
CA GLY A 40 -34.38 -17.04 1.69
C GLY A 40 -35.40 -17.95 2.41
N SER A 41 -35.79 -17.62 3.65
CA SER A 41 -36.86 -18.33 4.35
C SER A 41 -38.25 -17.91 3.84
N LEU A 42 -38.45 -16.62 3.56
CA LEU A 42 -39.71 -16.10 3.01
C LEU A 42 -39.98 -16.63 1.59
N MET A 43 -38.95 -16.73 0.74
CA MET A 43 -39.09 -17.32 -0.60
C MET A 43 -39.42 -18.81 -0.52
N ARG A 44 -38.84 -19.54 0.44
CA ARG A 44 -39.23 -20.94 0.70
C ARG A 44 -40.67 -21.07 1.19
N LEU A 45 -41.13 -20.13 2.03
CA LEU A 45 -42.53 -20.06 2.47
C LEU A 45 -43.47 -19.76 1.29
N LEU A 46 -43.07 -18.85 0.40
CA LEU A 46 -43.81 -18.48 -0.82
C LEU A 46 -43.92 -19.63 -1.83
N HIS A 47 -42.94 -20.53 -1.90
CA HIS A 47 -43.02 -21.75 -2.71
C HIS A 47 -43.98 -22.81 -2.13
N ARG A 48 -44.32 -22.74 -0.85
CA ARG A 48 -45.34 -23.58 -0.20
C ARG A 48 -46.22 -22.73 0.73
N PRO A 49 -47.12 -21.91 0.16
CA PRO A 49 -47.91 -20.99 0.96
C PRO A 49 -48.85 -21.79 1.88
N PRO A 50 -48.88 -21.48 3.18
CA PRO A 50 -49.81 -22.11 4.11
C PRO A 50 -51.25 -21.67 3.81
N GLN A 51 -52.23 -22.51 4.12
CA GLN A 51 -53.64 -22.30 3.73
C GLN A 51 -54.30 -21.02 4.30
N TRP A 52 -53.70 -20.42 5.33
CA TRP A 52 -54.17 -19.16 5.92
C TRP A 52 -53.67 -17.90 5.16
N LEU A 53 -52.71 -18.05 4.24
CA LEU A 53 -52.14 -16.94 3.49
C LEU A 53 -52.99 -16.64 2.25
N ARG A 54 -53.54 -15.43 2.17
CA ARG A 54 -54.34 -15.01 1.00
C ARG A 54 -53.43 -14.65 -0.17
N GLU A 55 -53.94 -14.76 -1.38
CA GLU A 55 -53.19 -14.46 -2.62
C GLU A 55 -52.64 -13.03 -2.65
N GLN A 56 -53.41 -12.06 -2.13
CA GLN A 56 -53.00 -10.65 -2.03
C GLN A 56 -51.81 -10.47 -1.06
N ASP A 57 -51.84 -11.14 0.09
CA ASP A 57 -50.78 -11.09 1.08
C ASP A 57 -49.51 -11.78 0.56
N ALA A 58 -49.67 -12.90 -0.16
CA ALA A 58 -48.57 -13.58 -0.84
C ALA A 58 -47.91 -12.69 -1.90
N GLN A 59 -48.70 -11.92 -2.66
CA GLN A 59 -48.19 -11.03 -3.69
C GLN A 59 -47.44 -9.83 -3.10
N ALA A 60 -47.95 -9.23 -2.03
CA ALA A 60 -47.25 -8.19 -1.28
C ALA A 60 -45.92 -8.70 -0.68
N LEU A 61 -45.91 -9.95 -0.18
CA LEU A 61 -44.71 -10.57 0.35
C LEU A 61 -43.66 -10.83 -0.75
N ARG A 62 -44.07 -11.29 -1.94
CA ARG A 62 -43.14 -11.46 -3.09
C ARG A 62 -42.46 -10.14 -3.43
N GLN A 63 -43.22 -9.05 -3.50
CA GLN A 63 -42.69 -7.73 -3.83
C GLN A 63 -41.65 -7.26 -2.80
N SER A 64 -41.93 -7.43 -1.50
CA SER A 64 -40.99 -7.11 -0.43
C SER A 64 -39.70 -7.96 -0.47
N VAL A 65 -39.83 -9.25 -0.81
CA VAL A 65 -38.68 -10.14 -0.98
C VAL A 65 -37.84 -9.76 -2.21
N GLU A 66 -38.46 -9.31 -3.28
CA GLU A 66 -37.79 -8.85 -4.50
C GLU A 66 -37.03 -7.53 -4.24
N GLU A 67 -37.66 -6.55 -3.57
CA GLU A 67 -37.00 -5.32 -3.12
C GLU A 67 -35.81 -5.61 -2.20
N SER A 68 -35.98 -6.52 -1.23
CA SER A 68 -34.89 -6.95 -0.34
C SER A 68 -33.73 -7.60 -1.11
N SER A 69 -34.04 -8.38 -2.14
CA SER A 69 -33.03 -9.03 -2.99
C SER A 69 -32.22 -8.02 -3.78
N LEU A 70 -32.85 -6.95 -4.29
CA LEU A 70 -32.16 -5.84 -4.94
C LEU A 70 -31.20 -5.14 -3.97
N VAL A 71 -31.64 -4.83 -2.75
CA VAL A 71 -30.77 -4.21 -1.73
C VAL A 71 -29.58 -5.10 -1.37
N ILE A 72 -29.76 -6.41 -1.26
CA ILE A 72 -28.66 -7.35 -1.00
C ILE A 72 -27.65 -7.35 -2.15
N ASN A 73 -28.11 -7.29 -3.40
CA ASN A 73 -27.21 -7.21 -4.56
C ASN A 73 -26.41 -5.90 -4.55
N ASP A 74 -27.05 -4.77 -4.26
CA ASP A 74 -26.37 -3.47 -4.15
C ASP A 74 -25.32 -3.47 -3.02
N LEU A 75 -25.67 -4.04 -1.86
CA LEU A 75 -24.71 -4.23 -0.76
C LEU A 75 -23.53 -5.10 -1.19
N THR A 76 -23.79 -6.19 -1.93
CA THR A 76 -22.73 -7.06 -2.45
C THR A 76 -21.79 -6.30 -3.39
N ALA A 77 -22.34 -5.50 -4.30
CA ALA A 77 -21.57 -4.67 -5.23
C ALA A 77 -20.73 -3.61 -4.50
N LEU A 78 -21.29 -2.94 -3.49
CA LEU A 78 -20.56 -2.00 -2.64
C LEU A 78 -19.42 -2.69 -1.88
N GLY A 79 -19.66 -3.91 -1.38
CA GLY A 79 -18.64 -4.73 -0.72
C GLY A 79 -17.44 -5.03 -1.62
N GLU A 80 -17.68 -5.42 -2.88
CA GLU A 80 -16.62 -5.68 -3.86
C GLU A 80 -15.87 -4.39 -4.21
N ARG A 81 -16.58 -3.28 -4.38
CA ARG A 81 -15.95 -1.97 -4.63
C ARG A 81 -15.06 -1.51 -3.49
N ILE A 82 -15.47 -1.70 -2.23
CA ILE A 82 -14.64 -1.38 -1.05
C ILE A 82 -13.38 -2.26 -1.05
N LYS A 83 -13.50 -3.54 -1.40
CA LYS A 83 -12.36 -4.45 -1.49
C LYS A 83 -11.35 -3.99 -2.56
N LEU A 84 -11.82 -3.63 -3.76
CA LEU A 84 -10.96 -3.09 -4.82
C LEU A 84 -10.25 -1.81 -4.37
N LEU A 85 -10.95 -0.90 -3.70
CA LEU A 85 -10.34 0.32 -3.13
C LEU A 85 -9.27 -0.02 -2.07
N GLN A 86 -9.51 -1.03 -1.22
CA GLN A 86 -8.53 -1.46 -0.23
C GLN A 86 -7.26 -2.06 -0.88
N GLU A 87 -7.41 -2.77 -1.99
CA GLU A 87 -6.31 -3.30 -2.82
C GLU A 87 -5.53 -2.18 -3.50
N GLU A 88 -6.22 -1.19 -4.08
CA GLU A 88 -5.59 -0.02 -4.72
C GLU A 88 -4.80 0.84 -3.71
N ILE A 89 -5.35 1.06 -2.50
CA ILE A 89 -4.64 1.74 -1.41
C ILE A 89 -3.40 0.91 -0.99
N ALA A 90 -3.51 -0.42 -0.96
CA ALA A 90 -2.37 -1.30 -0.66
C ALA A 90 -1.23 -1.12 -1.66
N ALA A 91 -1.58 -1.12 -2.95
CA ALA A 91 -0.64 -0.98 -4.04
C ALA A 91 0.07 0.38 -3.99
N ASN A 92 -0.69 1.46 -3.82
CA ASN A 92 -0.14 2.81 -3.69
C ASN A 92 0.84 2.95 -2.50
N LEU A 93 0.48 2.40 -1.34
CA LEU A 93 1.36 2.40 -0.17
C LEU A 93 2.66 1.63 -0.43
N ASN A 94 2.57 0.48 -1.10
CA ASN A 94 3.74 -0.33 -1.43
C ASN A 94 4.66 0.38 -2.43
N GLU A 95 4.09 1.08 -3.42
CA GLU A 95 4.85 1.87 -4.37
C GLU A 95 5.56 3.03 -3.70
N GLN A 96 4.87 3.79 -2.84
CA GLN A 96 5.47 4.87 -2.05
C GLN A 96 6.62 4.36 -1.17
N SER A 97 6.38 3.26 -0.43
CA SER A 97 7.43 2.62 0.38
C SER A 97 8.65 2.22 -0.45
N SER A 98 8.43 1.62 -1.63
CA SER A 98 9.51 1.23 -2.54
C SER A 98 10.30 2.44 -3.04
N ARG A 99 9.63 3.54 -3.38
CA ARG A 99 10.28 4.80 -3.79
C ARG A 99 11.11 5.40 -2.65
N THR A 100 10.59 5.38 -1.42
CA THR A 100 11.31 5.85 -0.23
C THR A 100 12.54 5.00 0.06
N LEU A 101 12.39 3.67 0.09
CA LEU A 101 13.51 2.74 0.28
C LEU A 101 14.58 2.92 -0.80
N PHE A 102 14.18 3.01 -2.07
CA PHE A 102 15.09 3.26 -3.17
C PHE A 102 15.89 4.55 -2.95
N THR A 103 15.22 5.63 -2.55
CA THR A 103 15.87 6.92 -2.29
C THR A 103 16.87 6.82 -1.14
N LEU A 104 16.50 6.19 -0.03
CA LEU A 104 17.42 5.94 1.09
C LEU A 104 18.61 5.08 0.68
N THR A 105 18.41 4.02 -0.11
CA THR A 105 19.48 3.17 -0.62
C THR A 105 20.43 3.95 -1.51
N VAL A 106 19.93 4.77 -2.44
CA VAL A 106 20.76 5.62 -3.30
C VAL A 106 21.60 6.59 -2.47
N VAL A 107 21.00 7.29 -1.50
CA VAL A 107 21.73 8.18 -0.60
C VAL A 107 22.82 7.43 0.17
N THR A 108 22.50 6.25 0.70
CA THR A 108 23.44 5.42 1.46
C THR A 108 24.62 4.96 0.59
N VAL A 109 24.35 4.47 -0.62
CA VAL A 109 25.38 4.02 -1.57
C VAL A 109 26.27 5.18 -2.01
N LEU A 110 25.73 6.38 -2.17
CA LEU A 110 26.50 7.59 -2.49
C LEU A 110 27.31 8.12 -1.30
N ALA A 111 26.90 7.83 -0.06
CA ALA A 111 27.61 8.24 1.17
C ALA A 111 28.72 7.25 1.59
N LEU A 112 28.55 5.96 1.27
CA LEU A 112 29.53 4.91 1.52
C LEU A 112 30.98 5.26 1.13
N PRO A 113 31.25 5.87 -0.04
CA PRO A 113 32.60 6.20 -0.49
C PRO A 113 33.30 7.22 0.42
N ILE A 114 32.57 8.26 0.84
CA ILE A 114 33.08 9.26 1.79
C ILE A 114 33.34 8.61 3.15
N ASN A 115 32.44 7.75 3.61
CA ASN A 115 32.61 7.03 4.87
C ASN A 115 33.83 6.10 4.85
N ILE A 116 34.10 5.43 3.72
CA ILE A 116 35.29 4.59 3.55
C ILE A 116 36.57 5.43 3.61
N VAL A 117 36.62 6.55 2.88
CA VAL A 117 37.77 7.47 2.88
C VAL A 117 38.01 8.00 4.29
N ALA A 118 36.99 8.52 4.95
CA ALA A 118 37.09 9.01 6.33
C ALA A 118 37.52 7.91 7.31
N GLY A 119 37.05 6.67 7.14
CA GLY A 119 37.45 5.52 7.94
C GLY A 119 38.94 5.18 7.79
N PHE A 120 39.46 5.13 6.56
CA PHE A 120 40.88 4.87 6.31
C PHE A 120 41.80 5.95 6.88
N PHE A 121 41.38 7.22 6.86
CA PHE A 121 42.18 8.34 7.39
C PHE A 121 42.01 8.54 8.91
N GLY A 122 40.87 8.16 9.47
CA GLY A 122 40.58 8.28 10.90
C GLY A 122 41.18 7.15 11.74
N MET A 123 41.35 5.97 11.16
CA MET A 123 42.12 4.90 11.78
C MET A 123 43.61 5.20 11.57
N ASN A 124 44.40 5.36 12.64
CA ASN A 124 45.87 5.42 12.60
C ASN A 124 46.47 4.06 12.16
N VAL A 125 45.99 3.48 11.07
CA VAL A 125 46.49 2.22 10.49
C VAL A 125 47.77 2.53 9.71
N GLY A 126 48.91 2.12 10.26
CA GLY A 126 50.17 2.13 9.51
C GLY A 126 50.07 1.23 8.27
N GLY A 127 50.58 1.70 7.13
CA GLY A 127 50.64 0.89 5.90
C GLY A 127 49.46 1.04 4.95
N VAL A 128 48.81 2.20 4.87
CA VAL A 128 47.94 2.51 3.73
C VAL A 128 48.81 2.47 2.46
N PRO A 129 48.45 1.73 1.40
CA PRO A 129 49.18 1.81 0.13
C PRO A 129 49.14 3.27 -0.34
N LEU A 130 50.32 3.84 -0.66
CA LEU A 130 50.59 5.27 -0.87
C LEU A 130 50.66 6.17 0.38
N SER A 131 50.78 5.65 1.60
CA SER A 131 51.01 6.48 2.81
C SER A 131 52.35 7.21 2.83
N THR A 132 53.34 6.71 2.08
CA THR A 132 54.68 7.29 1.97
C THR A 132 54.77 8.35 0.85
N ASP A 133 53.83 8.36 -0.09
CA ASP A 133 53.78 9.30 -1.20
C ASP A 133 52.86 10.50 -0.87
N PRO A 134 53.32 11.76 -1.01
CA PRO A 134 52.52 12.95 -0.74
C PRO A 134 51.19 13.01 -1.54
N GLU A 135 51.13 12.35 -2.70
CA GLU A 135 49.97 12.33 -3.59
C GLU A 135 49.04 11.12 -3.39
N GLY A 136 49.40 10.18 -2.49
CA GLY A 136 48.64 8.96 -2.24
C GLY A 136 47.19 9.17 -1.81
N PHE A 137 47.00 10.18 -0.95
CA PHE A 137 45.69 10.66 -0.55
C PHE A 137 44.84 11.06 -1.76
N TRP A 138 45.40 11.86 -2.66
CA TRP A 138 44.69 12.38 -3.82
C TRP A 138 44.36 11.30 -4.84
N ILE A 139 45.24 10.31 -5.01
CA ILE A 139 44.99 9.15 -5.89
C ILE A 139 43.84 8.30 -5.35
N LEU A 140 43.80 8.01 -4.04
CA LEU A 140 42.72 7.26 -3.42
C LEU A 140 41.39 8.03 -3.51
N VAL A 141 41.40 9.33 -3.21
CA VAL A 141 40.23 10.20 -3.35
C VAL A 141 39.75 10.23 -4.79
N ALA A 142 40.64 10.35 -5.78
CA ALA A 142 40.29 10.35 -7.19
C ALA A 142 39.68 9.01 -7.64
N LEU A 143 40.21 7.87 -7.16
CA LEU A 143 39.69 6.53 -7.46
C LEU A 143 38.27 6.34 -6.88
N VAL A 144 38.09 6.69 -5.61
CA VAL A 144 36.79 6.61 -4.93
C VAL A 144 35.78 7.57 -5.56
N ALA A 145 36.19 8.81 -5.86
CA ALA A 145 35.34 9.79 -6.53
C ALA A 145 34.92 9.32 -7.92
N THR A 146 35.86 8.80 -8.73
CA THR A 146 35.58 8.29 -10.07
C THR A 146 34.60 7.11 -10.03
N PHE A 147 34.83 6.14 -9.13
CA PHE A 147 33.92 5.01 -8.95
C PHE A 147 32.52 5.46 -8.54
N THR A 148 32.42 6.41 -7.59
CA THR A 148 31.15 6.97 -7.12
C THR A 148 30.40 7.70 -8.24
N LEU A 149 31.12 8.48 -9.06
CA LEU A 149 30.56 9.26 -10.15
C LEU A 149 30.05 8.36 -11.29
N VAL A 150 30.78 7.29 -11.61
CA VAL A 150 30.36 6.27 -12.56
C VAL A 150 29.14 5.50 -12.06
N ALA A 151 29.16 5.02 -10.80
CA ALA A 151 28.05 4.30 -10.20
C ALA A 151 26.80 5.17 -10.09
N GLY A 152 26.96 6.43 -9.65
CA GLY A 152 25.88 7.42 -9.59
C GLY A 152 25.31 7.69 -10.97
N ARG A 153 26.15 7.98 -11.97
CA ARG A 153 25.70 8.25 -13.34
C ARG A 153 24.98 7.05 -13.96
N TRP A 154 25.41 5.81 -13.67
CA TRP A 154 24.72 4.60 -14.11
C TRP A 154 23.36 4.43 -13.44
N ALA A 155 23.27 4.63 -12.12
CA ALA A 155 22.02 4.56 -11.36
C ALA A 155 21.00 5.62 -11.81
N PHE A 156 21.45 6.85 -12.09
CA PHE A 156 20.60 7.93 -12.60
C PHE A 156 20.17 7.70 -14.06
N ARG A 157 20.99 7.06 -14.91
CA ARG A 157 20.60 6.72 -16.29
C ARG A 157 19.46 5.70 -16.35
N LYS A 158 19.41 4.77 -15.39
CA LYS A 158 18.32 3.78 -15.28
C LYS A 158 16.98 4.37 -14.84
N ARG A 159 16.94 5.62 -14.34
CA ARG A 159 15.69 6.33 -13.99
C ARG A 159 14.93 6.87 -15.22
N GLY A 160 15.51 6.89 -16.42
CA GLY A 160 14.86 7.41 -17.63
C GLY A 160 13.98 6.39 -18.37
N ASP A 161 14.05 5.11 -18.01
CA ASP A 161 13.39 4.00 -18.73
C ASP A 161 12.17 3.41 -17.97
N TYR A 162 11.70 4.05 -16.89
CA TYR A 162 10.50 3.64 -16.13
C TYR A 162 9.59 4.83 -15.81
#